data_AF-A0AAV3VXG9-F1
#
_entry.id   AF-A0AAV3VXG9-F1
#
_cell.length_a   1.000
_cell.length_b   1.000
_cell.length_c   1.000
_cell.angle_alpha   90.00
_cell.angle_beta   90.00
_cell.angle_gamma   90.00
#
_symmetry.space_group_name_H-M   'P 1'
#
loop_
_entity.id
_entity.type
_entity.pdbx_description
1 polymer ?
#
loop_
_entity_poly.entity_id
_entity_poly.type
_entity_poly.pdbx_seq_one_letter_code
_entity_poly.pdbx_strand_id
1 'polypeptide(L)'
;MRYEYHMGFGNGYGYNMGYGFWGSDILIFVFIIFAVFLFVLFRNKKIENPYLIRLIDILKEKYALGIINADEYIERKAIIEDTKDSNPYITILLKRYAHCEVDTKEFFCIKNEIESTNIDNITKERLAKGGLSYDEFKLRK
;
A
#
# COMPACT_ATOMS: atom_id res chain seq x y z
N MET A 1 36.99 65.14 45.31
CA MET A 1 35.59 65.43 45.66
C MET A 1 34.76 64.25 45.17
N ARG A 2 34.01 63.61 46.09
CA ARG A 2 33.43 62.27 45.90
C ARG A 2 32.19 62.35 45.00
N TYR A 3 32.17 61.52 43.97
CA TYR A 3 31.00 61.28 43.13
C TYR A 3 30.08 60.28 43.83
N GLU A 4 28.80 60.65 43.91
CA GLU A 4 27.69 59.83 44.35
C GLU A 4 27.52 58.63 43.40
N TYR A 5 27.39 57.43 43.96
CA TYR A 5 26.78 56.31 43.28
C TYR A 5 25.55 55.89 44.07
N HIS A 6 24.41 56.44 43.67
CA HIS A 6 23.11 55.90 44.01
C HIS A 6 22.99 54.50 43.40
N MET A 7 22.97 53.48 44.25
CA MET A 7 22.56 52.12 43.85
C MET A 7 21.06 52.16 43.52
N GLY A 8 20.75 52.43 42.26
CA GLY A 8 19.40 52.24 41.73
C GLY A 8 19.10 50.75 41.58
N PHE A 9 18.15 50.27 42.39
CA PHE A 9 17.41 49.05 42.11
C PHE A 9 16.65 49.24 40.78
N GLY A 10 17.14 48.64 39.71
CA GLY A 10 16.52 48.66 38.38
C GLY A 10 16.22 47.24 37.92
N ASN A 11 14.94 46.85 38.02
CA ASN A 11 14.37 45.68 37.36
C ASN A 11 14.43 45.81 35.82
N GLY A 12 14.52 44.66 35.14
CA GLY A 12 14.28 44.50 33.69
C GLY A 12 15.60 44.43 32.90
N TYR A 13 15.83 43.50 31.99
CA TYR A 13 14.90 42.88 31.05
C TYR A 13 15.38 41.46 30.73
N GLY A 14 14.63 40.46 31.17
CA GLY A 14 14.73 39.13 30.60
C GLY A 14 14.24 39.17 29.16
N TYR A 15 15.05 38.70 28.23
CA TYR A 15 14.68 38.48 26.84
C TYR A 15 13.69 37.31 26.73
N ASN A 16 12.50 37.47 27.31
CA ASN A 16 11.30 36.73 26.98
C ASN A 16 10.49 37.58 25.99
N MET A 17 11.07 37.86 24.82
CA MET A 17 10.31 38.40 23.71
C MET A 17 9.61 37.24 22.99
N GLY A 18 8.31 37.12 23.25
CA GLY A 18 7.39 36.42 22.36
C GLY A 18 6.55 35.35 23.04
N TYR A 19 5.34 35.76 23.43
CA TYR A 19 4.19 34.93 23.82
C TYR A 19 4.23 34.27 25.21
N GLY A 20 3.84 35.05 26.22
CA GLY A 20 3.43 34.51 27.52
C GLY A 20 2.23 33.58 27.38
N PHE A 21 2.26 32.43 28.08
CA PHE A 21 1.21 31.43 28.30
C PHE A 21 0.37 30.99 27.07
N TRP A 22 -0.34 31.89 26.41
CA TRP A 22 -1.25 31.66 25.29
C TRP A 22 -0.57 31.25 23.97
N GLY A 23 0.65 31.69 23.69
CA GLY A 23 1.35 31.24 22.47
C GLY A 23 1.94 29.84 22.58
N SER A 24 2.22 29.37 23.81
CA SER A 24 2.56 27.97 24.05
C SER A 24 1.36 27.07 23.74
N ASP A 25 0.15 27.48 24.14
CA ASP A 25 -1.07 26.73 23.86
C ASP A 25 -1.34 26.66 22.35
N ILE A 26 -1.19 27.78 21.63
CA ILE A 26 -1.33 27.81 20.16
C ILE A 26 -0.30 26.88 19.49
N LEU A 27 0.95 26.89 19.94
CA LEU A 27 1.99 25.98 19.44
C LEU A 27 1.62 24.51 19.67
N ILE A 28 1.11 24.18 20.86
CA ILE A 28 0.65 22.82 21.19
C ILE A 28 -0.50 22.41 20.26
N PHE A 29 -1.48 23.28 20.01
CA PHE A 29 -2.56 22.98 19.07
C PHE A 29 -2.06 22.72 17.65
N VAL A 30 -1.10 23.53 17.16
CA VAL A 30 -0.47 23.31 15.85
C VAL A 30 0.24 21.96 15.81
N PHE A 31 0.97 21.58 16.86
CA PHE A 31 1.61 20.27 16.93
C PHE A 31 0.61 19.12 16.98
N ILE A 32 -0.53 19.27 17.68
CA ILE A 32 -1.59 18.26 17.72
C ILE A 32 -2.21 18.09 16.32
N ILE A 33 -2.55 19.19 15.64
CA ILE A 33 -3.09 19.14 14.28
C ILE A 33 -2.08 18.48 13.34
N PHE A 34 -0.81 18.87 13.43
CA PHE A 34 0.25 18.27 12.62
C PHE A 34 0.45 16.78 12.93
N ALA A 35 0.39 16.38 14.20
CA ALA A 35 0.49 14.99 14.61
C ALA A 35 -0.70 14.15 14.10
N VAL A 36 -1.93 14.67 14.18
CA VAL A 36 -3.13 14.02 13.61
C VAL A 36 -3.01 13.92 12.09
N PHE A 37 -2.56 14.98 11.43
CA PHE A 37 -2.34 15.01 9.98
C PHE A 37 -1.30 13.96 9.55
N LEU A 38 -0.15 13.92 10.22
CA LEU A 38 0.86 12.89 10.00
C LEU A 38 0.31 11.49 10.29
N PHE A 39 -0.41 11.31 11.38
CA PHE A 39 -1.02 10.02 11.73
C PHE A 39 -1.97 9.51 10.63
N VAL A 40 -2.81 10.37 10.06
CA VAL A 40 -3.69 10.01 8.92
C VAL A 40 -2.87 9.64 7.69
N LEU A 41 -1.82 10.40 7.36
CA LEU A 41 -0.95 10.10 6.21
C LEU A 41 -0.19 8.78 6.38
N PHE A 42 0.36 8.51 7.56
CA PHE A 42 1.12 7.30 7.83
C PHE A 42 0.23 6.06 7.98
N ARG A 43 -0.99 6.21 8.51
CA ARG A 43 -1.96 5.10 8.60
C ARG A 43 -2.38 4.56 7.23
N ASN A 44 -2.35 5.41 6.19
CA ASN A 44 -2.72 5.04 4.83
C ASN A 44 -1.55 4.61 3.95
N LYS A 45 -0.31 4.61 4.47
CA LYS A 45 0.79 3.97 3.75
C LYS A 45 0.59 2.46 3.82
N LYS A 46 -0.12 1.91 2.84
CA LYS A 46 -0.02 0.50 2.52
C LYS A 46 1.46 0.22 2.33
N ILE A 47 2.02 -0.72 3.09
CA ILE A 47 3.36 -1.24 2.83
C ILE A 47 3.29 -1.83 1.43
N GLU A 48 3.82 -1.11 0.46
CA GLU A 48 3.77 -1.55 -0.94
C GLU A 48 4.68 -2.76 -1.06
N ASN A 49 4.07 -3.92 -1.29
CA ASN A 49 4.81 -5.14 -1.54
C ASN A 49 5.55 -4.97 -2.88
N PRO A 50 6.90 -5.07 -2.92
CA PRO A 50 7.68 -4.91 -4.15
C PRO A 50 7.25 -5.89 -5.26
N TYR A 51 6.66 -7.02 -4.89
CA TYR A 51 6.07 -7.96 -5.84
C TYR A 51 4.81 -7.38 -6.53
N LEU A 52 3.91 -6.75 -5.78
CA LEU A 52 2.72 -6.10 -6.33
C LEU A 52 3.09 -4.96 -7.28
N ILE A 53 4.12 -4.17 -6.93
CA ILE A 53 4.63 -3.10 -7.80
C ILE A 53 5.03 -3.67 -9.17
N ARG A 54 5.77 -4.78 -9.19
CA ARG A 54 6.18 -5.44 -10.45
C ARG A 54 4.98 -5.93 -11.28
N LEU A 55 3.96 -6.49 -10.64
CA LEU A 55 2.75 -6.94 -11.34
C LEU A 55 1.97 -5.77 -11.95
N ILE A 56 1.84 -4.67 -11.20
CA ILE A 56 1.18 -3.46 -11.68
C ILE A 56 1.96 -2.84 -12.85
N ASP A 57 3.29 -2.89 -12.83
CA ASP A 57 4.12 -2.40 -13.93
C ASP A 57 3.96 -3.24 -15.21
N ILE A 58 3.82 -4.57 -15.09
CA ILE A 58 3.47 -5.42 -16.23
C ILE A 58 2.11 -5.01 -16.81
N LEU A 59 1.10 -4.77 -15.97
CA LEU A 59 -0.21 -4.31 -16.44
C LEU A 59 -0.13 -2.94 -17.13
N LYS A 60 0.67 -2.01 -16.60
CA LYS A 60 0.87 -0.69 -17.22
C LYS A 60 1.50 -0.83 -18.60
N GLU A 61 2.47 -1.73 -18.76
CA GLU A 61 3.09 -2.02 -20.05
C GLU A 61 2.04 -2.53 -21.05
N LYS A 62 1.19 -3.48 -20.64
CA LYS A 62 0.10 -4.01 -21.48
C LYS A 62 -0.92 -2.95 -21.88
N TYR A 63 -1.27 -2.06 -20.95
CA TYR A 63 -2.13 -0.92 -21.21
C TYR A 63 -1.50 0.08 -22.19
N ALA A 64 -0.21 0.41 -22.00
CA ALA A 64 0.52 1.30 -22.89
C ALA A 64 0.65 0.74 -24.33
N LEU A 65 0.73 -0.58 -24.45
CA LEU A 65 0.70 -1.29 -25.74
C LEU A 65 -0.71 -1.37 -26.37
N GLY A 66 -1.76 -0.96 -25.65
CA GLY A 66 -3.14 -1.03 -26.11
C GLY A 66 -3.73 -2.44 -26.15
N ILE A 67 -3.12 -3.40 -25.44
CA ILE A 67 -3.59 -4.80 -25.39
C ILE A 67 -4.85 -4.91 -24.51
N ILE A 68 -4.92 -4.11 -23.45
CA ILE A 68 -6.05 -4.02 -22.54
C ILE A 68 -6.60 -2.59 -22.51
N ASN A 69 -7.89 -2.44 -22.26
CA ASN A 69 -8.51 -1.13 -22.13
C ASN A 69 -8.34 -0.55 -20.71
N ALA A 70 -8.81 0.68 -20.49
CA ALA A 70 -8.71 1.36 -19.20
C ALA A 70 -9.54 0.68 -18.10
N ASP A 71 -10.75 0.22 -18.41
CA ASP A 71 -11.64 -0.48 -17.49
C ASP A 71 -11.03 -1.82 -17.06
N GLU A 72 -10.55 -2.62 -18.02
CA GLU A 72 -9.84 -3.89 -17.78
C GLU A 72 -8.58 -3.68 -16.94
N TYR A 73 -7.84 -2.60 -17.19
CA TYR A 73 -6.68 -2.25 -16.39
C TYR A 73 -7.08 -1.97 -14.93
N ILE A 74 -8.14 -1.19 -14.71
CA ILE A 74 -8.63 -0.84 -13.37
C ILE A 74 -9.12 -2.10 -12.64
N GLU A 75 -9.90 -2.96 -13.31
CA GLU A 75 -10.39 -4.22 -12.75
C GLU A 75 -9.24 -5.15 -12.36
N ARG A 76 -8.31 -5.41 -13.28
CA ARG A 76 -7.16 -6.30 -13.03
C ARG A 76 -6.29 -5.77 -11.90
N LYS A 77 -6.04 -4.46 -11.87
CA LYS A 77 -5.27 -3.81 -10.81
C LYS A 77 -5.93 -3.99 -9.45
N ALA A 78 -7.24 -3.78 -9.35
CA ALA A 78 -7.98 -3.93 -8.10
C ALA A 78 -7.87 -5.37 -7.55
N ILE A 79 -7.98 -6.37 -8.43
CA ILE A 79 -7.87 -7.79 -8.05
C ILE A 79 -6.46 -8.14 -7.54
N ILE A 80 -5.42 -7.62 -8.19
CA ILE A 80 -4.02 -7.83 -7.76
C ILE A 80 -3.75 -7.18 -6.41
N GLU A 81 -4.25 -5.97 -6.17
CA GLU A 81 -4.06 -5.26 -4.90
C GLU A 81 -4.86 -5.88 -3.73
N ASP A 82 -6.03 -6.46 -4.01
CA ASP A 82 -6.89 -7.08 -2.99
C ASP A 82 -6.45 -8.51 -2.65
N THR A 83 -5.81 -9.21 -3.58
CA THR A 83 -5.37 -10.59 -3.36
C THR A 83 -4.17 -10.64 -2.42
N LYS A 84 -4.35 -11.30 -1.27
CA LYS A 84 -3.26 -11.56 -0.31
C LYS A 84 -2.34 -12.68 -0.82
N ASP A 85 -1.04 -12.42 -0.83
CA ASP A 85 0.03 -13.37 -1.18
C ASP A 85 0.27 -14.43 -0.08
N SER A 86 -0.77 -15.14 0.36
CA SER A 86 -0.64 -16.16 1.40
C SER A 86 -0.15 -17.52 0.88
N ASN A 87 -0.19 -17.75 -0.44
CA ASN A 87 0.13 -19.04 -1.06
C ASN A 87 1.02 -18.85 -2.30
N PRO A 88 2.17 -19.56 -2.42
CA PRO A 88 3.08 -19.44 -3.57
C PRO A 88 2.42 -19.76 -4.92
N TYR A 89 1.40 -20.63 -4.95
CA TYR A 89 0.68 -20.95 -6.18
C TYR A 89 -0.20 -19.77 -6.64
N ILE A 90 -0.77 -19.01 -5.71
CA ILE A 90 -1.55 -17.80 -6.03
C ILE A 90 -0.64 -16.71 -6.58
N THR A 91 0.58 -16.58 -6.06
CA THR A 91 1.60 -15.67 -6.62
C THR A 91 1.92 -16.01 -8.08
N ILE A 92 2.13 -17.30 -8.41
CA ILE A 92 2.37 -17.71 -9.80
C ILE A 92 1.16 -17.40 -10.69
N LEU A 93 -0.06 -17.65 -10.19
CA LEU A 93 -1.29 -17.37 -10.91
C LEU A 93 -1.49 -15.86 -11.16
N LEU A 94 -1.23 -15.02 -10.16
CA LEU A 94 -1.28 -13.55 -10.27
C LEU A 94 -0.32 -13.02 -11.33
N LYS A 95 0.87 -13.62 -11.45
CA LYS A 95 1.82 -13.28 -12.50
C LYS A 95 1.22 -13.51 -13.90
N ARG A 96 0.63 -14.68 -14.14
CA ARG A 96 -0.02 -15.00 -15.42
C ARG A 96 -1.22 -14.10 -15.70
N TYR A 97 -1.99 -13.79 -14.67
CA TYR A 97 -3.11 -12.85 -14.76
C TYR A 97 -2.65 -11.43 -15.16
N ALA A 98 -1.55 -10.94 -14.58
CA ALA A 98 -0.95 -9.65 -14.97
C ALA A 98 -0.44 -9.65 -16.42
N HIS A 99 0.08 -10.79 -16.91
CA HIS A 99 0.47 -10.94 -18.31
C HIS A 99 -0.72 -11.07 -19.28
N CYS A 100 -1.96 -11.08 -18.78
CA CYS A 100 -3.18 -11.31 -19.55
C CYS A 100 -3.24 -12.70 -20.20
N GLU A 101 -2.56 -13.69 -19.62
CA GLU A 101 -2.61 -15.09 -20.08
C GLU A 101 -3.86 -15.84 -19.59
N VAL A 102 -4.52 -15.31 -18.56
CA VAL A 102 -5.69 -15.90 -17.91
C VAL A 102 -6.77 -14.84 -17.79
N ASP A 103 -8.00 -15.23 -18.06
CA ASP A 103 -9.18 -14.37 -17.90
C ASP A 103 -9.58 -14.21 -16.42
N THR A 104 -10.30 -13.15 -16.10
CA THR A 104 -10.78 -12.89 -14.74
C THR A 104 -11.62 -14.04 -14.20
N LYS A 105 -12.48 -14.65 -15.02
CA LYS A 105 -13.32 -15.79 -14.58
C LYS A 105 -12.46 -17.02 -14.27
N GLU A 106 -11.55 -17.35 -15.18
CA GLU A 106 -10.67 -18.51 -15.03
C GLU A 106 -9.73 -18.33 -13.82
N PHE A 107 -9.23 -17.11 -13.60
CA PHE A 107 -8.43 -16.76 -12.43
C PHE A 107 -9.15 -17.10 -11.11
N PHE A 108 -10.40 -16.66 -10.95
CA PHE A 108 -11.16 -16.94 -9.73
C PHE A 108 -11.46 -18.43 -9.55
N CYS A 109 -11.78 -19.13 -10.63
CA CYS A 109 -11.98 -20.57 -10.63
C CYS A 109 -10.74 -21.32 -10.14
N ILE A 110 -9.56 -21.01 -10.70
CA ILE A 110 -8.29 -21.63 -10.31
C ILE A 110 -7.91 -21.24 -8.88
N LYS A 111 -8.08 -19.97 -8.50
CA LYS A 111 -7.80 -19.48 -7.14
C LYS A 111 -8.60 -20.25 -6.09
N ASN A 112 -9.91 -20.41 -6.30
CA ASN A 112 -10.78 -21.11 -5.37
C ASN A 112 -10.39 -22.59 -5.22
N GLU A 113 -10.01 -23.25 -6.31
CA GLU A 113 -9.54 -24.63 -6.27
C GLU A 113 -8.18 -24.75 -5.54
N ILE A 114 -7.24 -23.82 -5.74
CA ILE A 114 -5.95 -23.80 -5.04
C ILE A 114 -6.14 -23.59 -3.52
N GLU A 115 -7.09 -22.73 -3.13
CA GLU A 115 -7.43 -22.48 -1.74
C GLU A 115 -8.19 -23.66 -1.10
N SER A 116 -8.88 -24.48 -1.90
CA SER A 116 -9.53 -25.70 -1.42
C SER A 116 -8.52 -26.74 -0.91
N THR A 117 -8.89 -27.47 0.15
CA THR A 117 -8.04 -28.52 0.76
C THR A 117 -8.06 -29.84 -0.02
N ASN A 118 -8.87 -29.95 -1.08
CA ASN A 118 -9.17 -31.21 -1.76
C ASN A 118 -8.22 -31.56 -2.90
N ILE A 119 -7.19 -30.75 -3.16
CA ILE A 119 -6.30 -30.91 -4.32
C ILE A 119 -4.86 -31.08 -3.85
N ASP A 120 -4.13 -31.99 -4.49
CA ASP A 120 -2.72 -32.22 -4.24
C ASP A 120 -1.83 -31.06 -4.72
N ASN A 121 -0.63 -30.95 -4.15
CA ASN A 121 0.29 -29.84 -4.47
C ASN A 121 0.74 -29.83 -5.94
N ILE A 122 0.82 -30.99 -6.60
CA ILE A 122 1.27 -31.10 -8.00
C ILE A 122 0.19 -30.51 -8.92
N THR A 123 -1.07 -30.84 -8.68
CA THR A 123 -2.20 -30.30 -9.44
C THR A 123 -2.34 -28.79 -9.21
N LYS A 124 -2.16 -28.30 -7.97
CA LYS A 124 -2.12 -26.85 -7.67
C LYS A 124 -1.02 -26.14 -8.44
N GLU A 125 0.18 -26.73 -8.49
CA GLU A 125 1.31 -26.19 -9.23
C GLU A 125 1.04 -26.15 -10.75
N ARG A 126 0.48 -27.23 -11.30
CA ARG A 126 0.15 -27.32 -12.74
C ARG A 126 -0.90 -26.30 -13.15
N LEU A 127 -1.95 -26.13 -12.36
CA LEU A 127 -2.98 -25.11 -12.56
C LEU A 127 -2.39 -23.70 -12.51
N ALA A 128 -1.58 -23.41 -11.49
CA ALA A 128 -0.94 -22.11 -11.34
C ALA A 128 -0.01 -21.78 -12.51
N LYS A 129 0.83 -22.73 -12.96
CA LYS A 129 1.79 -22.54 -14.06
C LYS A 129 1.17 -22.58 -15.46
N GLY A 130 -0.08 -23.06 -15.60
CA GLY A 130 -0.74 -23.19 -16.90
C GLY A 130 -0.41 -24.49 -17.63
N GLY A 131 0.17 -25.48 -16.94
CA GLY A 131 0.38 -26.83 -17.48
C GLY A 131 -0.86 -27.72 -17.43
N LEU A 132 -2.00 -27.15 -17.02
CA LEU A 132 -3.34 -27.72 -17.04
C LEU A 132 -4.33 -26.55 -17.15
N SER A 133 -5.14 -26.50 -18.21
CA SER A 133 -6.21 -25.51 -18.31
C SER A 133 -7.32 -25.83 -17.30
N TYR A 134 -8.06 -24.82 -16.84
CA TYR A 134 -9.19 -25.06 -15.93
C TYR A 134 -10.26 -25.98 -16.56
N ASP A 135 -10.49 -25.88 -17.87
CA ASP A 135 -11.46 -26.73 -18.56
C ASP A 135 -11.01 -28.20 -18.57
N GLU A 136 -9.71 -28.45 -18.78
CA GLU A 136 -9.13 -29.79 -18.70
C GLU A 136 -9.15 -30.35 -17.28
N PHE A 137 -8.96 -29.50 -16.28
CA PHE A 137 -9.07 -29.87 -14.87
C PHE A 137 -10.49 -30.29 -14.53
N LYS A 138 -11.49 -29.52 -14.97
CA LYS A 138 -12.91 -29.80 -14.71
C LYS A 138 -13.36 -31.12 -15.33
N LEU A 139 -12.83 -31.50 -16.49
CA LEU A 139 -13.15 -32.77 -17.16
C LEU A 139 -12.55 -34.01 -16.46
N ARG A 140 -11.58 -33.84 -15.57
CA ARG A 140 -10.91 -34.93 -14.84
C ARG A 140 -11.44 -35.15 -13.42
N LYS A 141 -12.38 -34.32 -12.98
CA LYS A 141 -13.03 -34.34 -11.67
C LYS A 141 -14.36 -35.08 -11.76
#